data_AF-A6QM13-F1
#
_entry.id   AF-A6QM13-F1
#
_cell.length_a   1.000
_cell.length_b   1.000
_cell.length_c   1.000
_cell.angle_alpha   90.00
_cell.angle_beta   90.00
_cell.angle_gamma   90.00
#
_symmetry.space_group_name_H-M   'P 1'
#
loop_
_entity.id
_entity.type
_entity.pdbx_description
1 polymer ?
#
loop_
_entity_poly.entity_id
_entity_poly.type
_entity_poly.pdbx_seq_one_letter_code
_entity_poly.pdbx_strand_id
1 'polypeptide(L)'
;MVKETTYYDVLGVKPNATQEELKKAYRKLALKYHPDKNPNEGEKFKQISQAYEVLSDAKKRELYDKGGEQAIKEGGAGGGFGSPMDIFDMFFGGGGRMQRERRGKNVVHQLTVTLEDLYNGATRKLALQKNVICDKCEGRGGKKGAVECCPNCRGTGMQIRIHQIGPGMVQQIQSVCMECQGHGERISPKDRCKSCNGRKIVREKKILEVHIDKGMKDGQKITFHGEGDQEPGLEPGDIIIVLDQKDHAV
;
A
#
# COMPACT_ATOMS: atom_id res chain seq x y z
N MET A 1 13.13 24.75 35.14
CA MET A 1 14.02 23.57 35.13
C MET A 1 13.23 22.42 34.54
N VAL A 2 13.89 21.57 33.74
CA VAL A 2 13.25 20.41 33.09
C VAL A 2 13.15 19.28 34.12
N LYS A 3 11.99 18.61 34.18
CA LYS A 3 11.72 17.53 35.15
C LYS A 3 12.52 16.26 34.87
N GLU A 4 12.71 15.90 33.59
CA GLU A 4 13.48 14.72 33.15
C GLU A 4 14.36 15.06 31.95
N THR A 5 15.60 14.57 31.92
CA THR A 5 16.55 14.83 30.81
C THR A 5 16.67 13.67 29.82
N THR A 6 15.94 12.57 30.03
CA THR A 6 16.13 11.31 29.29
C THR A 6 16.07 11.46 27.77
N TYR A 7 15.13 12.23 27.22
CA TYR A 7 15.04 12.47 25.77
C TYR A 7 16.16 13.38 25.24
N TYR A 8 16.63 14.34 26.05
CA TYR A 8 17.76 15.18 25.70
C TYR A 8 19.06 14.37 25.71
N ASP A 9 19.21 13.47 26.68
CA ASP A 9 20.37 12.57 26.83
C ASP A 9 20.42 11.54 25.69
N VAL A 10 19.28 10.98 25.27
CA VAL A 10 19.18 10.06 24.12
C VAL A 10 19.61 10.74 22.83
N LEU A 11 19.25 12.01 22.62
CA LEU A 11 19.70 12.79 21.47
C LEU A 11 21.12 13.36 21.65
N GLY A 12 21.69 13.29 22.85
CA GLY A 12 23.00 13.85 23.18
C GLY A 12 23.04 15.37 23.11
N VAL A 13 21.95 16.04 23.46
CA VAL A 13 21.83 17.51 23.47
C VAL A 13 21.50 18.04 24.86
N LYS A 14 21.69 19.33 25.08
CA LYS A 14 21.32 19.98 26.35
C LYS A 14 19.82 20.32 26.39
N PRO A 15 19.20 20.44 27.58
CA PRO A 15 17.78 20.81 27.70
C PRO A 15 17.41 22.16 27.09
N ASN A 16 18.37 23.06 26.92
CA ASN A 16 18.21 24.35 26.25
C ASN A 16 18.49 24.31 24.73
N ALA A 17 18.63 23.13 24.14
CA ALA A 17 18.97 22.99 22.73
C ALA A 17 17.91 23.60 21.82
N THR A 18 18.36 24.24 20.75
CA THR A 18 17.48 24.82 19.72
C THR A 18 16.88 23.72 18.84
N GLN A 19 15.81 24.03 18.10
CA GLN A 19 15.22 23.07 17.15
C GLN A 19 16.22 22.62 16.08
N GLU A 20 17.14 23.50 15.67
CA GLU A 20 18.18 23.18 14.69
C GLU A 20 19.18 22.16 15.24
N GLU A 21 19.59 22.34 16.50
CA GLU A 21 20.48 21.41 17.20
C GLU A 21 19.82 20.03 17.39
N LEU A 22 18.54 20.00 17.77
CA LEU A 22 17.75 18.76 17.86
C LEU A 22 17.69 18.03 16.51
N LYS A 23 17.41 18.76 15.43
CA LYS A 23 17.35 18.19 14.07
C LYS A 23 18.71 17.69 13.59
N LYS A 24 19.80 18.35 13.98
CA LYS A 24 21.17 17.95 13.62
C LYS A 24 21.61 16.71 14.40
N ALA A 25 21.32 16.66 15.69
CA ALA A 25 21.59 15.52 16.55
C ALA A 25 20.83 14.27 16.10
N TYR A 26 19.53 14.40 15.85
CA TYR A 26 18.69 13.32 15.33
C TYR A 26 19.22 12.78 14.00
N ARG A 27 19.56 13.64 13.03
CA ARG A 27 20.15 13.21 11.74
C ARG A 27 21.39 12.33 11.91
N LYS A 28 22.29 12.75 12.79
CA LYS A 28 23.54 12.04 13.06
C LYS A 28 23.28 10.66 13.65
N LEU A 29 22.32 10.56 14.57
CA LEU A 29 21.98 9.31 15.25
C LEU A 29 21.13 8.38 14.38
N ALA A 30 20.17 8.92 13.62
CA ALA A 30 19.34 8.16 12.70
C ALA A 30 20.16 7.49 11.59
N LEU A 31 21.19 8.17 11.06
CA LEU A 31 22.12 7.57 10.08
C LEU A 31 23.00 6.48 10.70
N LYS A 32 23.38 6.64 11.98
CA LYS A 32 24.24 5.70 12.69
C LYS A 32 23.48 4.43 13.09
N TYR A 33 22.23 4.56 13.51
CA TYR A 33 21.42 3.45 14.03
C TYR A 33 20.31 3.02 13.04
N HIS A 34 20.45 3.35 11.76
CA HIS A 34 19.47 2.97 10.75
C HIS A 34 19.30 1.45 10.69
N PRO A 35 18.05 0.91 10.71
CA PRO A 35 17.80 -0.53 10.77
C PRO A 35 18.41 -1.31 9.60
N ASP A 36 18.44 -0.73 8.39
CA ASP A 36 19.09 -1.37 7.23
C ASP A 36 20.59 -1.59 7.38
N LYS A 37 21.28 -0.71 8.13
CA LYS A 37 22.73 -0.80 8.36
C LYS A 37 23.06 -1.54 9.65
N ASN A 38 22.16 -1.48 10.63
CA ASN A 38 22.32 -2.09 11.95
C ASN A 38 21.02 -2.76 12.41
N PRO A 39 20.70 -3.96 11.90
CA PRO A 39 19.44 -4.66 12.19
C PRO A 39 19.24 -5.00 13.67
N ASN A 40 20.34 -5.17 14.42
CA ASN A 40 20.32 -5.56 15.83
C ASN A 40 20.17 -4.36 16.80
N GLU A 41 20.19 -3.12 16.30
CA GLU A 41 20.15 -1.90 17.12
C GLU A 41 18.83 -1.13 16.96
N GLY A 42 17.79 -1.81 16.49
CA GLY A 42 16.47 -1.21 16.22
C GLY A 42 15.82 -0.58 17.46
N GLU A 43 16.09 -1.08 18.67
CA GLU A 43 15.56 -0.48 19.91
C GLU A 43 16.12 0.92 20.18
N LYS A 44 17.41 1.14 19.91
CA LYS A 44 18.04 2.46 20.05
C LYS A 44 17.46 3.44 19.04
N PHE A 45 17.24 2.98 17.81
CA PHE A 45 16.58 3.81 16.79
C PHE A 45 15.17 4.23 17.22
N LYS A 46 14.38 3.32 17.79
CA LYS A 46 13.04 3.64 18.33
C LYS A 46 13.10 4.73 19.40
N GLN A 47 14.03 4.62 20.35
CA GLN A 47 14.21 5.61 21.41
C GLN A 47 14.62 6.98 20.86
N ILE A 48 15.54 7.02 19.88
CA ILE A 48 15.99 8.24 19.21
C ILE A 48 14.82 8.93 18.47
N SER A 49 13.98 8.16 17.77
CA SER A 49 12.80 8.68 17.08
C SER A 49 11.75 9.22 18.04
N GLN A 50 11.46 8.49 19.11
CA GLN A 50 10.51 8.94 20.14
C GLN A 50 10.99 10.23 20.83
N ALA A 51 12.26 10.30 21.20
CA ALA A 51 12.85 11.50 21.80
C ALA A 51 12.74 12.71 20.88
N TYR A 52 13.02 12.54 19.58
CA TYR A 52 12.91 13.61 18.61
C TYR A 52 11.46 14.05 18.35
N GLU A 53 10.51 13.13 18.30
CA GLU A 53 9.08 13.45 18.11
C GLU A 53 8.56 14.38 19.22
N VAL A 54 8.91 14.06 20.47
CA VAL A 54 8.48 14.85 21.64
C VAL A 54 9.21 16.19 21.69
N LEU A 55 10.53 16.23 21.43
CA LEU A 55 11.32 17.45 21.55
C LEU A 55 11.22 18.39 20.33
N SER A 56 10.79 17.89 19.17
CA SER A 56 10.64 18.70 17.95
C SER A 56 9.37 19.57 17.95
N ASP A 57 8.29 19.10 18.56
CA ASP A 57 7.05 19.87 18.72
C ASP A 57 7.13 20.74 19.99
N ALA A 58 6.93 22.05 19.84
CA ALA A 58 7.02 22.99 20.95
C ALA A 58 6.03 22.69 22.09
N LYS A 59 4.81 22.22 21.78
CA LYS A 59 3.79 21.88 22.78
C LYS A 59 4.14 20.57 23.50
N LYS A 60 4.59 19.55 22.77
CA LYS A 60 5.01 18.27 23.37
C LYS A 60 6.26 18.45 24.21
N ARG A 61 7.22 19.26 23.76
CA ARG A 61 8.42 19.60 24.52
C ARG A 61 8.07 20.29 25.82
N GLU A 62 7.17 21.27 25.80
CA GLU A 62 6.72 21.95 27.02
C GLU A 62 6.03 20.99 28.01
N LEU A 63 5.18 20.09 27.51
CA LEU A 63 4.54 19.05 28.31
C LEU A 63 5.56 18.10 28.93
N TYR A 64 6.56 17.66 28.16
CA TYR A 64 7.65 16.82 28.64
C TYR A 64 8.52 17.56 29.68
N ASP A 65 8.86 18.82 29.42
CA ASP A 65 9.70 19.62 30.30
C ASP A 65 9.05 19.85 31.67
N LYS A 66 7.71 19.99 31.70
CA LYS A 66 6.90 20.16 32.92
C LYS A 66 6.54 18.83 33.60
N GLY A 67 6.25 17.81 32.82
CA GLY A 67 5.54 16.61 33.28
C GLY A 67 6.35 15.31 33.24
N GLY A 68 7.47 15.28 32.52
CA GLY A 68 8.26 14.06 32.28
C GLY A 68 7.56 13.12 31.28
N GLU A 69 8.11 11.91 31.11
CA GLU A 69 7.60 10.91 30.17
C GLU A 69 6.15 10.49 30.46
N GLN A 70 5.75 10.49 31.74
CA GLN A 70 4.37 10.15 32.15
C GLN A 70 3.32 11.11 31.59
N ALA A 71 3.62 12.41 31.52
CA ALA A 71 2.69 13.41 30.99
C ALA A 71 2.44 13.26 29.48
N ILE A 72 3.42 12.74 28.73
CA ILE A 72 3.27 12.42 27.31
C ILE A 72 2.40 11.17 27.12
N LYS A 73 2.51 10.18 28.01
CA LYS A 73 1.70 8.96 27.98
C LYS A 73 0.23 9.22 28.36
N GLU A 74 -0.03 10.12 29.30
CA GLU A 74 -1.39 10.42 29.78
C GLU A 74 -2.10 11.51 28.95
N GLY A 75 -1.35 12.41 28.28
CA GLY A 75 -1.90 13.47 27.42
C GLY A 75 -2.18 13.05 25.97
N GLY A 76 -1.86 11.80 25.59
CA GLY A 76 -1.99 11.26 24.24
C GLY A 76 -3.36 10.63 23.98
N ALA A 77 -4.35 11.45 23.63
CA ALA A 77 -5.61 10.97 23.07
C ALA A 77 -5.36 10.13 21.79
N GLY A 78 -5.85 8.89 21.83
CA GLY A 78 -6.15 7.99 20.71
C GLY A 78 -5.57 8.33 19.34
N GLY A 79 -4.37 7.84 19.05
CA GLY A 79 -3.81 7.77 17.70
C GLY A 79 -2.75 6.69 17.67
N GLY A 80 -3.09 5.54 17.08
CA GLY A 80 -2.24 4.36 17.07
C GLY A 80 -0.81 4.66 16.63
N PHE A 81 0.15 4.20 17.44
CA PHE A 81 1.55 4.10 17.08
C PHE A 81 1.69 3.12 15.90
N GLY A 82 1.52 3.64 14.68
CA GLY A 82 2.11 3.05 13.48
C GLY A 82 3.63 3.02 13.66
N SER A 83 4.26 1.98 13.13
CA SER A 83 5.69 1.67 13.32
C SER A 83 6.58 2.91 13.30
N PRO A 84 7.62 3.02 14.15
CA PRO A 84 8.57 4.14 14.17
C PRO A 84 9.29 4.46 12.85
N MET A 85 9.16 3.59 11.83
CA MET A 85 9.55 3.86 10.44
C MET A 85 8.60 4.84 9.73
N ASP A 86 7.28 4.74 9.96
CA ASP A 86 6.26 5.62 9.32
C ASP A 86 6.38 7.09 9.78
N ILE A 87 6.93 7.32 10.97
CA ILE A 87 7.11 8.64 11.58
C ILE A 87 8.37 9.34 11.03
N PHE A 88 9.40 8.58 10.62
CA PHE A 88 10.62 9.11 10.02
C PHE A 88 10.39 9.66 8.60
N ASP A 89 9.59 8.95 7.80
CA ASP A 89 9.20 9.37 6.45
C ASP A 89 8.39 10.68 6.45
N MET A 90 7.65 10.95 7.53
CA MET A 90 6.81 12.15 7.64
C MET A 90 7.62 13.43 7.89
N PHE A 91 8.79 13.34 8.53
CA PHE A 91 9.51 14.52 9.03
C PHE A 91 10.79 14.87 8.27
N PHE A 92 11.41 13.92 7.54
CA PHE A 92 12.72 14.10 6.92
C PHE A 92 12.75 14.67 5.50
N GLY A 93 11.61 15.11 4.97
CA GLY A 93 11.61 15.86 3.72
C GLY A 93 12.05 15.01 2.54
N GLY A 94 11.43 13.85 2.39
CA GLY A 94 11.19 13.24 1.10
C GLY A 94 9.69 13.04 1.03
N GLY A 95 8.99 13.84 0.22
CA GLY A 95 7.60 13.57 -0.18
C GLY A 95 7.49 12.31 -1.03
N GLY A 96 8.21 11.24 -0.68
CA GLY A 96 7.83 9.90 -1.01
C GLY A 96 6.58 9.63 -0.20
N ARG A 97 5.42 9.89 -0.80
CA ARG A 97 4.35 8.88 -0.70
C ARG A 97 5.10 7.57 -0.77
N MET A 98 5.10 6.76 0.30
CA MET A 98 5.31 5.34 0.12
C MET A 98 4.30 5.02 -0.96
N GLN A 99 4.79 4.95 -2.19
CA GLN A 99 4.04 4.58 -3.35
C GLN A 99 3.80 3.14 -2.95
N ARG A 100 2.71 2.89 -2.21
CA ARG A 100 2.06 1.60 -2.16
C ARG A 100 2.17 1.19 -3.59
N GLU A 101 3.04 0.21 -3.86
CA GLU A 101 3.31 -0.26 -5.20
C GLU A 101 1.92 -0.39 -5.77
N ARG A 102 1.63 0.44 -6.77
CA ARG A 102 0.28 0.52 -7.34
C ARG A 102 0.16 -0.72 -8.18
N ARG A 103 0.30 -1.89 -7.58
CA ARG A 103 0.44 -3.17 -8.22
C ARG A 103 -0.84 -3.93 -8.01
N GLY A 104 -1.34 -4.50 -9.10
CA GLY A 104 -2.46 -5.39 -9.10
C GLY A 104 -2.20 -6.59 -8.18
N LYS A 105 -3.28 -7.21 -7.74
CA LYS A 105 -3.20 -8.41 -6.91
C LYS A 105 -2.61 -9.56 -7.74
N ASN A 106 -1.77 -10.36 -7.11
CA ASN A 106 -1.31 -11.60 -7.72
C ASN A 106 -2.46 -12.60 -7.83
N VAL A 107 -2.46 -13.37 -8.92
CA VAL A 107 -3.45 -14.42 -9.19
C VAL A 107 -2.76 -15.77 -9.02
N VAL A 108 -3.37 -16.68 -8.27
CA VAL A 108 -2.83 -18.03 -8.04
C VAL A 108 -3.65 -19.04 -8.83
N HIS A 109 -2.99 -19.85 -9.65
CA HIS A 109 -3.58 -20.97 -10.38
C HIS A 109 -2.92 -22.29 -9.96
N GLN A 110 -3.72 -23.34 -9.77
CA GLN A 110 -3.20 -24.68 -9.57
C GLN A 110 -3.08 -25.38 -10.93
N LEU A 111 -1.89 -25.89 -11.22
CA LEU A 111 -1.63 -26.71 -12.40
C LEU A 111 -1.45 -28.15 -11.96
N THR A 112 -2.45 -28.95 -12.27
CA THR A 112 -2.43 -30.37 -11.95
C THR A 112 -1.45 -31.12 -12.86
N VAL A 113 -0.46 -31.81 -12.28
CA VAL A 113 0.64 -32.49 -12.98
C VAL A 113 0.76 -33.95 -12.53
N THR A 114 1.29 -34.82 -13.38
CA THR A 114 1.55 -36.23 -13.02
C THR A 114 2.95 -36.39 -12.42
N LEU A 115 3.19 -37.49 -11.70
CA LEU A 115 4.54 -37.85 -11.22
C LEU A 115 5.54 -37.97 -12.38
N GLU A 116 5.09 -38.49 -13.53
CA GLU A 116 5.90 -38.60 -14.75
C GLU A 116 6.33 -37.22 -15.29
N ASP A 117 5.42 -36.23 -15.27
CA ASP A 117 5.72 -34.86 -15.70
C ASP A 117 6.77 -34.22 -14.80
N LEU A 118 6.69 -34.44 -13.48
CA LEU A 118 7.66 -33.93 -12.50
C LEU A 118 9.03 -34.61 -12.65
N TYR A 119 9.07 -35.91 -12.96
CA TYR A 119 10.31 -36.67 -13.07
C TYR A 119 11.04 -36.43 -14.40
N ASN A 120 10.31 -36.49 -15.52
CA ASN A 120 10.86 -36.36 -16.87
C ASN A 120 10.90 -34.93 -17.40
N GLY A 121 10.22 -34.00 -16.71
CA GLY A 121 10.00 -32.65 -17.19
C GLY A 121 8.94 -32.61 -18.29
N ALA A 122 8.18 -31.54 -18.35
CA ALA A 122 7.10 -31.37 -19.34
C ALA A 122 6.82 -29.89 -19.62
N THR A 123 6.22 -29.61 -20.77
CA THR A 123 5.67 -28.28 -21.08
C THR A 123 4.15 -28.38 -21.16
N ARG A 124 3.45 -27.70 -20.26
CA ARG A 124 1.98 -27.67 -20.19
C ARG A 124 1.46 -26.31 -20.63
N LYS A 125 0.40 -26.28 -21.44
CA LYS A 125 -0.25 -25.03 -21.87
C LYS A 125 -1.45 -24.73 -20.98
N LEU A 126 -1.41 -23.62 -20.26
CA LEU A 126 -2.51 -23.15 -19.42
C LEU A 126 -3.20 -21.97 -20.10
N ALA A 127 -4.47 -22.13 -20.44
CA ALA A 127 -5.28 -21.03 -20.96
C ALA A 127 -5.96 -20.30 -19.80
N LEU A 128 -5.68 -19.01 -19.65
CA LEU A 128 -6.26 -18.15 -18.63
C LEU A 128 -6.97 -16.96 -19.25
N GLN A 129 -7.98 -16.46 -18.55
CA GLN A 129 -8.65 -15.21 -18.89
C GLN A 129 -8.09 -14.12 -17.99
N LYS A 130 -7.60 -13.04 -18.59
CA LYS A 130 -7.14 -11.87 -17.85
C LYS A 130 -7.74 -10.59 -18.38
N ASN A 131 -7.82 -9.58 -17.53
CA ASN A 131 -8.17 -8.23 -17.91
C ASN A 131 -6.92 -7.53 -18.46
N VAL A 132 -7.04 -6.97 -19.66
CA VAL A 132 -6.02 -6.12 -20.28
C VAL A 132 -6.57 -4.73 -20.50
N ILE A 133 -5.69 -3.73 -20.49
CA ILE A 133 -6.07 -2.36 -20.82
C ILE A 133 -6.61 -2.35 -22.25
N CYS A 134 -7.75 -1.67 -22.45
CA CYS A 134 -8.38 -1.63 -23.76
C CYS A 134 -7.53 -0.81 -24.74
N ASP A 135 -6.93 -1.47 -25.73
CA ASP A 135 -6.08 -0.85 -26.75
C ASP A 135 -6.75 0.32 -27.48
N LYS A 136 -8.05 0.18 -27.78
CA LYS A 136 -8.81 1.20 -28.53
C LYS A 136 -8.97 2.53 -27.80
N CYS A 137 -8.91 2.53 -26.47
CA CYS A 137 -9.06 3.75 -25.67
C CYS A 137 -7.88 4.01 -24.72
N GLU A 138 -6.86 3.15 -24.72
CA GLU A 138 -5.67 3.23 -23.86
C GLU A 138 -6.05 3.39 -22.38
N GLY A 139 -7.08 2.65 -21.93
CA GLY A 139 -7.53 2.74 -20.54
C GLY A 139 -8.31 4.01 -20.16
N ARG A 140 -8.66 4.88 -21.12
CA ARG A 140 -9.52 6.06 -20.85
C ARG A 140 -11.00 5.72 -20.69
N GLY A 141 -11.47 4.69 -21.40
CA GLY A 141 -12.88 4.27 -21.40
C GLY A 141 -13.77 5.03 -22.41
N GLY A 142 -13.28 6.13 -22.98
CA GLY A 142 -13.99 6.93 -23.99
C GLY A 142 -13.05 7.62 -24.98
N LYS A 143 -13.62 8.48 -25.83
CA LYS A 143 -12.85 9.37 -26.70
C LYS A 143 -11.97 10.32 -25.88
N LYS A 144 -10.90 10.87 -26.48
CA LYS A 144 -10.05 11.88 -25.83
C LYS A 144 -10.91 13.09 -25.42
N GLY A 145 -10.82 13.50 -24.17
CA GLY A 145 -11.59 14.62 -23.61
C GLY A 145 -13.04 14.31 -23.24
N ALA A 146 -13.54 13.09 -23.49
CA ALA A 146 -14.92 12.71 -23.16
C ALA A 146 -15.10 12.20 -21.72
N VAL A 147 -14.00 12.11 -20.97
CA VAL A 147 -13.99 11.69 -19.57
C VAL A 147 -14.10 12.94 -18.71
N GLU A 148 -15.18 13.04 -17.95
CA GLU A 148 -15.46 14.18 -17.07
C GLU A 148 -15.44 13.72 -15.62
N CYS A 149 -14.98 14.57 -14.71
CA CYS A 149 -15.12 14.29 -13.27
C CYS A 149 -16.60 14.28 -12.90
N CYS A 150 -17.05 13.28 -12.16
CA CYS A 150 -18.44 13.22 -11.72
C CYS A 150 -18.73 14.39 -10.77
N PRO A 151 -19.72 15.26 -11.05
CA PRO A 151 -19.98 16.46 -10.26
C PRO A 151 -20.48 16.14 -8.84
N ASN A 152 -21.24 15.05 -8.70
CA ASN A 152 -21.85 14.70 -7.42
C ASN A 152 -20.87 14.10 -6.39
N CYS A 153 -19.81 13.41 -6.83
CA CYS A 153 -18.76 12.89 -5.93
C CYS A 153 -17.41 13.61 -6.08
N ARG A 154 -17.30 14.54 -7.04
CA ARG A 154 -16.07 15.28 -7.36
C ARG A 154 -14.85 14.38 -7.56
N GLY A 155 -15.03 13.26 -8.27
CA GLY A 155 -13.95 12.30 -8.54
C GLY A 155 -13.73 11.24 -7.46
N THR A 156 -14.39 11.32 -6.30
CA THR A 156 -14.15 10.36 -5.20
C THR A 156 -14.88 9.03 -5.36
N GLY A 157 -15.90 8.96 -6.23
CA GLY A 157 -16.73 7.76 -6.43
C GLY A 157 -17.68 7.43 -5.27
N MET A 158 -17.63 8.18 -4.17
CA MET A 158 -18.43 7.93 -2.97
C MET A 158 -19.18 9.20 -2.53
N GLN A 159 -20.32 9.02 -1.88
CA GLN A 159 -21.17 10.07 -1.35
C GLN A 159 -21.52 9.80 0.10
N ILE A 160 -21.41 10.83 0.93
CA ILE A 160 -21.83 10.77 2.33
C ILE A 160 -23.33 11.06 2.38
N ARG A 161 -24.12 10.09 2.83
CA ARG A 161 -25.54 10.28 3.14
C ARG A 161 -25.71 10.38 4.65
N ILE A 162 -26.36 11.45 5.09
CA ILE A 162 -26.70 11.63 6.50
C ILE A 162 -27.98 10.85 6.77
N HIS A 163 -27.91 9.83 7.61
CA HIS A 163 -29.06 9.04 8.06
C HIS A 163 -29.41 9.45 9.49
N GLN A 164 -30.61 9.99 9.71
CA GLN A 164 -31.11 10.32 11.05
C GLN A 164 -31.68 9.05 11.69
N ILE A 165 -31.01 8.56 12.74
CA ILE A 165 -31.41 7.34 13.47
C ILE A 165 -32.30 7.69 14.66
N GLY A 166 -32.30 8.95 15.09
CA GLY A 166 -33.17 9.42 16.15
C GLY A 166 -33.07 10.93 16.37
N PRO A 167 -33.83 11.48 17.33
CA PRO A 167 -33.77 12.90 17.69
C PRO A 167 -32.35 13.27 18.09
N GLY A 168 -31.70 14.16 17.32
CA GLY A 168 -30.33 14.64 17.59
C GLY A 168 -29.20 13.68 17.20
N MET A 169 -29.48 12.47 16.71
CA MET A 169 -28.46 11.51 16.29
C MET A 169 -28.45 11.33 14.76
N VAL A 170 -27.42 11.90 14.13
CA VAL A 170 -27.12 11.72 12.70
C VAL A 170 -25.94 10.76 12.52
N GLN A 171 -26.12 9.72 11.70
CA GLN A 171 -25.03 8.87 11.23
C GLN A 171 -24.65 9.25 9.80
N GLN A 172 -23.36 9.48 9.56
CA GLN A 172 -22.84 9.66 8.21
C GLN A 172 -22.54 8.29 7.62
N ILE A 173 -23.33 7.86 6.62
CA ILE A 173 -23.13 6.61 5.90
C ILE A 173 -22.44 6.93 4.57
N GLN A 174 -21.30 6.30 4.33
CA GLN A 174 -20.62 6.37 3.03
C GLN A 174 -21.30 5.40 2.07
N SER A 175 -21.83 5.93 0.96
CA SER A 175 -22.52 5.17 -0.08
C SER A 175 -21.80 5.35 -1.42
N VAL A 176 -21.87 4.34 -2.29
CA VAL A 176 -21.32 4.46 -3.65
C VAL A 176 -22.10 5.54 -4.41
N CYS A 177 -21.38 6.43 -5.11
CA CYS A 177 -22.03 7.47 -5.90
C CYS A 177 -22.89 6.83 -6.99
N MET A 178 -24.20 7.08 -6.96
CA MET A 178 -25.15 6.46 -7.89
C MET A 178 -24.97 6.93 -9.34
N GLU A 179 -24.41 8.12 -9.53
CA GLU A 179 -24.26 8.72 -10.86
C GLU A 179 -23.06 8.15 -11.62
N CYS A 180 -21.92 7.94 -10.95
CA CYS A 180 -20.72 7.35 -11.55
C CYS A 180 -20.49 5.89 -11.15
N GLN A 181 -21.37 5.30 -10.33
CA GLN A 181 -21.30 3.92 -9.84
C GLN A 181 -19.95 3.56 -9.18
N GLY A 182 -19.33 4.53 -8.50
CA GLY A 182 -18.03 4.33 -7.86
C GLY A 182 -16.82 4.65 -8.72
N HIS A 183 -17.00 4.93 -10.03
CA HIS A 183 -15.87 5.20 -10.93
C HIS A 183 -15.24 6.60 -10.74
N GLY A 184 -15.91 7.53 -10.08
CA GLY A 184 -15.44 8.92 -9.90
C GLY A 184 -15.52 9.78 -11.17
N GLU A 185 -15.56 9.14 -12.33
CA GLU A 185 -15.65 9.77 -13.65
C GLU A 185 -16.98 9.43 -14.34
N ARG A 186 -17.41 10.32 -15.23
CA ARG A 186 -18.60 10.16 -16.07
C ARG A 186 -18.17 10.25 -17.53
N ILE A 187 -18.69 9.33 -18.35
CA ILE A 187 -18.49 9.32 -19.79
C ILE A 187 -19.87 9.28 -20.45
N SER A 188 -20.11 10.24 -21.35
CA SER A 188 -21.34 10.30 -22.13
C SER A 188 -21.55 8.98 -22.88
N PRO A 189 -22.77 8.41 -22.93
CA PRO A 189 -23.01 7.13 -23.63
C PRO A 189 -22.58 7.15 -25.11
N LYS A 190 -22.63 8.31 -25.76
CA LYS A 190 -22.22 8.50 -27.16
C LYS A 190 -20.70 8.45 -27.36
N ASP A 191 -19.94 8.77 -26.31
CA ASP A 191 -18.48 8.85 -26.35
C ASP A 191 -17.76 7.70 -25.64
N ARG A 192 -18.53 6.76 -25.08
CA ARG A 192 -17.99 5.51 -24.55
C ARG A 192 -17.26 4.75 -25.65
N CYS A 193 -16.12 4.17 -25.28
CA CYS A 193 -15.39 3.29 -26.17
C CYS A 193 -16.27 2.09 -26.51
N LYS A 194 -16.46 1.79 -27.80
CA LYS A 194 -17.29 0.68 -28.26
C LYS A 194 -16.75 -0.71 -27.88
N SER A 195 -15.43 -0.81 -27.63
CA SER A 195 -14.77 -2.08 -27.30
C SER A 195 -14.90 -2.45 -25.82
N CYS A 196 -14.69 -1.50 -24.90
CA CYS A 196 -14.80 -1.76 -23.46
C CYS A 196 -16.09 -1.20 -22.82
N ASN A 197 -16.93 -0.50 -23.58
CA ASN A 197 -18.17 0.13 -23.13
C ASN A 197 -18.00 1.07 -21.91
N GLY A 198 -16.87 1.78 -21.83
CA GLY A 198 -16.55 2.66 -20.69
C GLY A 198 -15.76 1.99 -19.56
N ARG A 199 -15.56 0.67 -19.59
CA ARG A 199 -14.89 -0.08 -18.50
C ARG A 199 -13.37 0.07 -18.48
N LYS A 200 -12.75 0.67 -19.52
CA LYS A 200 -11.30 0.88 -19.67
C LYS A 200 -10.46 -0.40 -19.90
N ILE A 201 -10.97 -1.56 -19.50
CA ILE A 201 -10.34 -2.88 -19.67
C ILE A 201 -11.21 -3.79 -20.55
N VAL A 202 -10.59 -4.80 -21.15
CA VAL A 202 -11.24 -5.89 -21.89
C VAL A 202 -10.74 -7.24 -21.39
N ARG A 203 -11.56 -8.29 -21.48
CA ARG A 203 -11.15 -9.65 -21.13
C ARG A 203 -10.51 -10.32 -22.34
N GLU A 204 -9.29 -10.81 -22.16
CA GLU A 204 -8.54 -11.52 -23.17
C GLU A 204 -8.15 -12.92 -22.68
N LYS A 205 -8.17 -13.90 -23.59
CA LYS A 205 -7.72 -15.26 -23.31
C LYS A 205 -6.24 -15.38 -23.70
N LYS A 206 -5.37 -15.59 -22.72
CA LYS A 206 -3.94 -15.81 -22.92
C LYS A 206 -3.58 -17.26 -22.65
N ILE A 207 -2.72 -17.84 -23.47
CA ILE A 207 -2.16 -19.18 -23.25
C ILE A 207 -0.75 -18.99 -22.71
N LEU A 208 -0.51 -19.42 -21.47
CA LEU A 208 0.82 -19.49 -20.88
C LEU A 208 1.41 -20.88 -21.09
N GLU A 209 2.67 -20.93 -21.49
CA GLU A 209 3.44 -22.17 -21.56
C GLU A 209 4.21 -22.32 -20.25
N VAL A 210 3.84 -23.34 -19.48
CA VAL A 210 4.41 -23.64 -18.17
C VAL A 210 5.44 -24.74 -18.36
N HIS A 211 6.71 -24.39 -18.15
CA HIS A 211 7.81 -25.33 -18.16
C HIS A 211 7.97 -25.95 -16.78
N ILE A 212 7.84 -27.28 -16.73
CA ILE A 212 8.05 -28.10 -15.54
C ILE A 212 9.42 -28.74 -15.71
N ASP A 213 10.38 -28.32 -14.90
CA ASP A 213 11.73 -28.87 -14.93
C ASP A 213 11.78 -30.24 -14.25
N LYS A 214 12.72 -31.06 -14.69
CA LYS A 214 12.99 -32.39 -14.11
C LYS A 214 13.33 -32.26 -12.62
N GLY A 215 12.63 -33.03 -11.79
CA GLY A 215 12.84 -33.04 -10.34
C GLY A 215 12.15 -31.90 -9.59
N MET A 216 11.25 -31.15 -10.24
CA MET A 216 10.34 -30.24 -9.53
C MET A 216 9.47 -31.00 -8.54
N LYS A 217 9.10 -30.33 -7.44
CA LYS A 217 8.32 -30.90 -6.34
C LYS A 217 6.87 -30.48 -6.38
N ASP A 218 6.01 -31.28 -5.77
CA ASP A 218 4.64 -30.89 -5.44
C ASP A 218 4.61 -29.58 -4.62
N GLY A 219 3.62 -28.73 -4.90
CA GLY A 219 3.47 -27.40 -4.28
C GLY A 219 4.48 -26.34 -4.73
N GLN A 220 5.43 -26.68 -5.61
CA GLN A 220 6.41 -25.71 -6.13
C GLN A 220 5.71 -24.63 -6.97
N LYS A 221 6.22 -23.39 -6.89
CA LYS A 221 5.62 -22.22 -7.52
C LYS A 221 6.42 -21.76 -8.74
N ILE A 222 5.73 -21.58 -9.86
CA ILE A 222 6.25 -20.97 -11.08
C ILE A 222 5.58 -19.61 -11.23
N THR A 223 6.36 -18.53 -11.28
CA THR A 223 5.83 -17.16 -11.29
C THR A 223 6.01 -16.52 -12.66
N PHE A 224 4.93 -16.00 -13.22
CA PHE A 224 4.91 -15.21 -14.44
C PHE A 224 4.73 -13.74 -14.07
N HIS A 225 5.83 -13.00 -14.16
CA HIS A 225 5.87 -11.61 -13.69
C HIS A 225 5.09 -10.66 -14.60
N GLY A 226 4.27 -9.78 -14.00
CA GLY A 226 3.47 -8.77 -14.71
C GLY A 226 2.37 -9.35 -15.61
N GLU A 227 2.08 -10.64 -15.48
CA GLU A 227 1.07 -11.32 -16.29
C GLU A 227 -0.34 -11.27 -15.70
N GLY A 228 -0.49 -10.74 -14.48
CA GLY A 228 -1.77 -10.59 -13.79
C GLY A 228 -2.73 -9.61 -14.48
N ASP A 229 -3.88 -9.41 -13.84
CA ASP A 229 -4.90 -8.48 -14.34
C ASP A 229 -4.35 -7.04 -14.38
N GLN A 230 -4.62 -6.37 -15.48
CA GLN A 230 -4.26 -4.96 -15.67
C GLN A 230 -5.41 -4.05 -15.26
N GLU A 231 -5.07 -2.93 -14.64
CA GLU A 231 -6.00 -1.87 -14.28
C GLU A 231 -5.38 -0.50 -14.60
N PRO A 232 -6.13 0.48 -15.13
CA PRO A 232 -5.58 1.79 -15.46
C PRO A 232 -4.96 2.48 -14.24
N GLY A 233 -3.67 2.82 -14.34
CA GLY A 233 -2.93 3.49 -13.27
C GLY A 233 -2.37 2.57 -12.19
N LEU A 234 -2.51 1.25 -12.37
CA LEU A 234 -1.83 0.22 -11.60
C LEU A 234 -0.94 -0.64 -12.51
N GLU A 235 0.26 -0.97 -12.04
CA GLU A 235 1.12 -2.01 -12.60
C GLU A 235 0.48 -3.38 -12.39
N PRO A 236 0.59 -4.33 -13.33
CA PRO A 236 0.01 -5.65 -13.16
C PRO A 236 0.70 -6.45 -12.05
N GLY A 237 -0.10 -7.26 -11.35
CA GLY A 237 0.41 -8.30 -10.46
C GLY A 237 1.03 -9.47 -11.23
N ASP A 238 1.39 -10.51 -10.49
CA ASP A 238 1.95 -11.74 -11.05
C ASP A 238 0.91 -12.86 -11.14
N ILE A 239 1.13 -13.77 -12.08
CA ILE A 239 0.44 -15.06 -12.09
C ILE A 239 1.37 -16.09 -11.47
N ILE A 240 0.92 -16.69 -10.37
CA ILE A 240 1.65 -17.71 -9.62
C ILE A 240 0.97 -19.05 -9.91
N ILE A 241 1.70 -19.95 -10.57
CA ILE A 241 1.25 -21.30 -10.84
C ILE A 241 1.82 -22.22 -9.79
N VAL A 242 0.95 -22.88 -9.01
CA VAL A 242 1.33 -23.87 -8.01
C VAL A 242 1.17 -25.24 -8.66
N LEU A 243 2.24 -26.03 -8.68
CA LEU A 243 2.18 -27.42 -9.13
C LEU A 243 1.40 -28.25 -8.11
N ASP A 244 0.44 -29.02 -8.59
CA ASP A 244 -0.43 -29.88 -7.79
C ASP A 244 -0.31 -31.31 -8.34
N GLN A 245 0.41 -32.17 -7.63
CA GLN A 245 0.66 -33.54 -8.07
C GLN A 245 -0.62 -34.36 -7.96
N LYS A 246 -1.04 -35.00 -9.06
CA LYS A 246 -2.11 -36.00 -9.01
C LYS A 246 -1.68 -37.19 -8.16
N ASP A 247 -2.63 -37.70 -7.39
CA ASP A 247 -2.53 -39.01 -6.76
C ASP A 247 -2.17 -40.06 -7.81
N HIS A 248 -1.12 -40.82 -7.54
CA HIS A 248 -0.67 -41.91 -8.39
C HIS A 248 -1.14 -43.23 -7.78
N ALA A 249 -1.71 -44.10 -8.62
CA ALA A 249 -2.00 -45.47 -8.19
C ALA A 249 -0.67 -46.20 -7.95
N VAL A 250 -0.44 -46.65 -6.72
CA VAL A 250 0.73 -47.46 -6.34
C VAL A 250 0.52 -48.89 -6.79
#